data_AF-A0A3L7PNN6-F1
#
_entry.id   AF-A0A3L7PNN6-F1
#
_cell.length_a   1.000
_cell.length_b   1.000
_cell.length_c   1.000
_cell.angle_alpha   90.00
_cell.angle_beta   90.00
_cell.angle_gamma   90.00
#
_symmetry.space_group_name_H-M   'P 1'
#
loop_
_entity.id
_entity.type
_entity.pdbx_description
1 polymer ?
#
loop_
_entity_poly.entity_id
_entity_poly.type
_entity_poly.pdbx_seq_one_letter_code
_entity_poly.pdbx_strand_id
1 'polypeptide(L)'
;MLQRFFAALRAHYGVTVFFLYLGAFGIAFVGTFTLPLIAIFMVLLSIFLLVPAVLLGDAIGALSRKTTRPYLRRGVCPRCREQQGPAWEPPVYRCAFCQAAFDPSGDPHEADESVTPTAPNLTANDAS
;
A
#
# COMPACT_ATOMS: atom_id res chain seq x y z
N MET A 1 44.34 -36.92 13.93
CA MET A 1 42.89 -37.17 13.74
C MET A 1 42.43 -36.80 12.33
N LEU A 2 42.68 -35.57 11.86
CA LEU A 2 42.25 -35.07 10.54
C LEU A 2 42.78 -35.90 9.34
N GLN A 3 44.05 -36.33 9.39
CA GLN A 3 44.64 -37.17 8.34
C GLN A 3 44.04 -38.60 8.26
N ARG A 4 43.62 -39.17 9.39
CA ARG A 4 42.91 -40.46 9.43
C ARG A 4 41.49 -40.34 8.88
N PHE A 5 40.84 -39.21 9.14
CA PHE A 5 39.52 -38.90 8.59
C PHE A 5 39.57 -38.78 7.06
N PHE A 6 40.56 -38.06 6.51
CA PHE A 6 40.74 -37.98 5.05
C PHE A 6 41.13 -39.31 4.40
N ALA A 7 41.91 -40.17 5.07
CA ALA A 7 42.24 -41.50 4.57
C ALA A 7 41.01 -42.44 4.54
N ALA A 8 40.17 -42.40 5.59
CA ALA A 8 38.91 -43.16 5.64
C ALA A 8 37.88 -42.63 4.63
N LEU A 9 37.80 -41.30 4.45
CA LEU A 9 36.99 -40.70 3.39
C LEU A 9 37.48 -41.10 2.00
N ARG A 10 38.80 -41.24 1.78
CA ARG A 10 39.33 -41.65 0.48
C ARG A 10 39.01 -43.12 0.16
N ALA A 11 38.98 -43.98 1.17
CA ALA A 11 38.59 -45.38 1.03
C ALA A 11 37.09 -45.56 0.67
N HIS A 12 36.24 -44.65 1.13
CA HIS A 12 34.79 -44.67 0.85
C HIS A 12 34.31 -43.48 0.01
N TYR A 13 35.21 -42.83 -0.72
CA TYR A 13 34.94 -41.54 -1.38
C TYR A 13 33.76 -41.62 -2.33
N GLY A 14 33.69 -42.69 -3.13
CA GLY A 14 32.58 -42.93 -4.04
C GLY A 14 31.22 -43.04 -3.32
N VAL A 15 31.19 -43.75 -2.19
CA VAL A 15 29.96 -43.95 -1.40
C VAL A 15 29.54 -42.66 -0.71
N THR A 16 30.48 -41.93 -0.11
CA THR A 16 30.18 -40.66 0.55
C THR A 16 29.69 -39.60 -0.42
N VAL A 17 30.32 -39.50 -1.60
CA VAL A 17 29.89 -38.58 -2.66
C VAL A 17 28.51 -38.99 -3.18
N PHE A 18 28.27 -40.28 -3.41
CA PHE A 18 26.98 -40.79 -3.85
C PHE A 18 25.84 -40.39 -2.90
N PHE A 19 25.98 -40.62 -1.59
CA PHE A 19 24.94 -40.24 -0.62
C PHE A 19 24.75 -38.73 -0.50
N LEU A 20 25.84 -37.94 -0.62
CA LEU A 20 25.74 -36.49 -0.64
C LEU A 20 24.93 -36.01 -1.84
N TYR A 21 25.23 -36.49 -3.05
CA TYR A 21 24.46 -36.17 -4.24
C TYR A 21 23.03 -36.66 -4.17
N LEU A 22 22.79 -37.86 -3.62
CA LEU A 22 21.44 -38.40 -3.41
C LEU A 22 20.63 -37.51 -2.46
N GLY A 23 21.25 -37.05 -1.36
CA GLY A 23 20.63 -36.10 -0.43
C GLY A 23 20.34 -34.74 -1.09
N ALA A 24 21.32 -34.19 -1.82
CA ALA A 24 21.15 -32.94 -2.56
C ALA A 24 20.02 -33.03 -3.61
N PHE A 25 19.94 -34.16 -4.31
CA PHE A 25 18.84 -34.46 -5.24
C PHE A 25 17.49 -34.50 -4.52
N GLY A 26 17.41 -35.16 -3.37
CA GLY A 26 16.18 -35.19 -2.56
C GLY A 26 15.72 -33.80 -2.12
N ILE A 27 16.65 -32.95 -1.66
CA ILE A 27 16.35 -31.56 -1.26
C ILE A 27 15.88 -30.76 -2.47
N ALA A 28 16.59 -30.85 -3.60
CA ALA A 28 16.21 -30.16 -4.84
C ALA A 28 14.82 -30.59 -5.30
N PHE A 29 14.54 -31.90 -5.29
CA PHE A 29 13.24 -32.47 -5.64
C PHE A 29 12.12 -31.91 -4.77
N VAL A 30 12.26 -31.96 -3.44
CA VAL A 30 11.28 -31.39 -2.51
C VAL A 30 11.09 -29.90 -2.77
N GLY A 31 12.18 -29.16 -3.00
CA GLY A 31 12.14 -27.73 -3.35
C GLY A 31 11.35 -27.46 -4.64
N THR A 32 11.55 -28.27 -5.68
CA THR A 32 10.85 -28.13 -6.97
C THR A 32 9.34 -28.30 -6.84
N PHE A 33 8.85 -29.15 -5.95
CA PHE A 33 7.40 -29.29 -5.71
C PHE A 33 6.87 -28.26 -4.71
N THR A 34 7.64 -27.94 -3.67
CA THR A 34 7.19 -27.08 -2.58
C THR A 34 7.15 -25.62 -3.00
N LEU A 35 8.12 -25.14 -3.80
CA LEU A 35 8.18 -23.74 -4.23
C LEU A 35 6.94 -23.31 -5.03
N PRO A 36 6.47 -24.05 -6.06
CA PRO A 36 5.23 -23.72 -6.76
C PRO A 36 4.01 -23.73 -5.83
N LEU A 37 3.91 -24.70 -4.92
CA LEU A 37 2.83 -24.78 -3.94
C LEU A 37 2.80 -23.55 -3.03
N ILE A 38 3.94 -23.13 -2.50
CA ILE A 38 4.06 -21.91 -1.68
C ILE A 38 3.69 -20.68 -2.50
N ALA A 39 4.14 -20.58 -3.74
CA ALA A 39 3.82 -19.44 -4.61
C ALA A 39 2.31 -19.33 -4.86
N ILE A 40 1.65 -20.44 -5.20
CA ILE A 40 0.18 -20.49 -5.38
C ILE A 40 -0.53 -20.10 -4.08
N PHE A 41 -0.07 -20.63 -2.94
CA PHE A 41 -0.64 -20.31 -1.64
C PHE A 41 -0.51 -18.82 -1.31
N MET A 42 0.65 -18.19 -1.57
CA MET A 42 0.86 -16.75 -1.35
C MET A 42 -0.05 -15.89 -2.23
N VAL A 43 -0.25 -16.29 -3.50
CA VAL A 43 -1.18 -15.60 -4.40
C VAL A 43 -2.61 -15.71 -3.90
N LEU A 44 -3.05 -16.91 -3.51
CA LEU A 44 -4.39 -17.11 -2.94
C LEU A 44 -4.57 -16.28 -1.67
N LEU A 45 -3.59 -16.31 -0.76
CA LEU A 45 -3.60 -15.52 0.46
C LEU A 45 -3.73 -14.02 0.15
N SER A 46 -3.00 -13.51 -0.84
CA SER A 46 -3.07 -12.11 -1.27
C SER A 46 -4.47 -11.74 -1.77
N ILE A 47 -5.10 -12.59 -2.57
CA ILE A 47 -6.47 -12.37 -3.06
C ILE A 47 -7.46 -12.36 -1.89
N PHE A 48 -7.35 -13.33 -0.98
CA PHE A 48 -8.23 -13.40 0.19
C PHE A 48 -8.03 -12.24 1.17
N LEU A 49 -6.80 -11.72 1.30
CA LEU A 49 -6.49 -10.55 2.13
C LEU A 49 -6.92 -9.22 1.50
N LEU A 50 -7.14 -9.17 0.19
CA LEU A 50 -7.59 -7.96 -0.49
C LEU A 50 -8.95 -7.48 0.03
N VAL A 51 -9.91 -8.41 0.20
CA VAL A 51 -11.26 -8.09 0.68
C VAL A 51 -11.25 -7.46 2.08
N PRO A 52 -10.66 -8.08 3.12
CA PRO A 52 -10.60 -7.45 4.44
C PRO A 52 -9.75 -6.19 4.43
N ALA A 53 -8.73 -6.06 3.58
CA ALA A 53 -7.96 -4.83 3.46
C ALA A 53 -8.80 -3.65 2.93
N VAL A 54 -9.61 -3.87 1.89
CA VAL A 54 -10.53 -2.86 1.36
C VAL A 54 -11.59 -2.50 2.40
N LEU A 55 -12.22 -3.49 3.03
CA LEU A 55 -13.20 -3.25 4.09
C LEU A 55 -12.60 -2.47 5.26
N LEU A 56 -11.34 -2.75 5.62
CA LEU A 56 -10.65 -2.02 6.67
C LEU A 56 -10.35 -0.58 6.24
N GLY A 57 -9.96 -0.36 4.98
CA GLY A 57 -9.79 0.98 4.40
C GLY A 57 -11.08 1.80 4.45
N ASP A 58 -12.19 1.20 4.01
CA ASP A 58 -13.52 1.82 4.05
C ASP A 58 -13.97 2.10 5.48
N ALA A 59 -13.74 1.16 6.41
CA ALA A 59 -14.05 1.34 7.81
C ALA A 59 -13.25 2.48 8.45
N ILE A 60 -11.95 2.59 8.15
CA ILE A 60 -11.10 3.68 8.61
C ILE A 60 -11.57 5.01 8.03
N GLY A 61 -11.91 5.06 6.73
CA GLY A 61 -12.47 6.24 6.08
C GLY A 61 -13.82 6.66 6.67
N ALA A 62 -14.71 5.72 6.96
CA ALA A 62 -15.99 6.01 7.60
C ALA A 62 -15.81 6.51 9.04
N LEU A 63 -14.84 5.94 9.77
CA LEU A 63 -14.52 6.34 11.14
C LEU A 63 -13.89 7.73 11.18
N SER A 64 -13.00 8.05 10.24
CA SER A 64 -12.40 9.38 10.13
C SER A 64 -13.47 10.43 9.82
N ARG A 65 -14.36 10.19 8.85
CA ARG A 65 -15.50 11.08 8.53
C ARG A 65 -16.40 11.31 9.75
N LYS A 66 -16.78 10.25 10.48
CA LYS A 66 -17.60 10.35 11.69
C LYS A 66 -16.92 11.16 12.79
N THR A 67 -15.61 11.00 12.95
CA THR A 67 -14.85 11.70 13.98
C THR A 67 -14.62 13.16 13.61
N THR A 68 -14.43 13.47 12.33
CA THR A 68 -14.15 14.82 11.81
C THR A 68 -15.39 15.74 11.81
N ARG A 69 -16.55 15.20 11.44
CA ARG A 69 -17.82 15.95 11.34
C ARG A 69 -18.21 16.79 12.57
N PRO A 70 -18.09 16.30 13.83
CA PRO A 70 -18.40 17.12 14.99
C PRO A 70 -17.41 18.27 15.22
N TYR A 71 -16.14 18.13 14.84
CA TYR A 71 -15.16 19.22 14.98
C TYR A 71 -15.40 20.33 13.95
N LEU A 72 -15.74 19.98 12.70
CA LEU A 72 -16.13 20.96 11.67
C LEU A 72 -17.32 21.82 12.13
N ARG A 73 -18.35 21.19 12.71
CA ARG A 73 -19.53 21.89 13.23
C ARG A 73 -19.24 22.81 14.43
N ARG A 74 -18.14 22.58 15.13
CA ARG A 74 -17.69 23.41 16.27
C ARG A 74 -16.73 24.52 15.86
N GLY A 75 -16.42 24.65 14.57
CA GLY A 75 -15.42 25.60 14.08
C GLY A 75 -13.98 25.23 14.49
N VAL A 76 -13.68 23.94 14.69
CA VAL A 76 -12.37 23.46 15.13
C VAL A 76 -11.75 22.60 14.03
N CYS A 77 -10.47 22.84 13.72
CA CYS A 77 -9.76 22.02 12.75
C CYS A 77 -9.55 20.59 13.28
N PRO A 78 -9.93 19.53 12.55
CA PRO A 78 -9.79 18.14 13.01
C PRO A 78 -8.32 17.68 13.07
N ARG A 79 -7.42 18.33 12.31
CA ARG A 79 -5.99 17.97 12.22
C ARG A 79 -5.15 18.61 13.32
N CYS A 80 -5.28 19.92 13.51
CA CYS A 80 -4.48 20.67 14.48
C CYS A 80 -5.24 21.10 15.74
N ARG A 81 -6.56 20.87 15.82
CA ARG A 81 -7.45 21.24 16.94
C ARG A 81 -7.54 22.74 17.25
N GLU A 82 -7.01 23.58 16.36
CA GLU A 82 -7.08 25.04 16.51
C GLU A 82 -8.48 25.56 16.17
N GLN A 83 -8.94 26.54 16.95
CA GLN A 83 -10.24 27.17 16.75
C GLN A 83 -10.17 28.14 15.56
N GLN A 84 -11.12 28.02 14.66
CA GLN A 84 -11.14 28.74 13.40
C GLN A 84 -12.06 29.94 13.52
N GLY A 85 -11.63 31.06 12.94
CA GLY A 85 -12.36 32.32 12.96
C GLY A 85 -13.50 32.37 11.94
N PRO A 86 -14.03 33.57 11.65
CA PRO A 86 -15.21 33.78 10.80
C PRO A 86 -15.02 33.39 9.31
N ALA A 87 -13.80 33.02 8.90
CA ALA A 87 -13.51 32.51 7.56
C ALA A 87 -13.80 30.99 7.41
N TRP A 88 -14.34 30.35 8.45
CA TRP A 88 -14.67 28.91 8.49
C TRP A 88 -16.07 28.64 7.95
N GLU A 89 -16.25 28.80 6.64
CA GLU A 89 -17.56 28.76 5.97
C GLU A 89 -17.53 27.73 4.80
N PRO A 90 -18.66 27.06 4.48
CA PRO A 90 -18.77 26.25 3.25
C PRO A 90 -18.56 27.09 1.98
N PRO A 91 -18.14 26.49 0.84
CA PRO A 91 -18.18 25.06 0.52
C PRO A 91 -16.92 24.27 0.90
N VAL A 92 -15.84 24.92 1.36
CA VAL A 92 -14.59 24.24 1.74
C VAL A 92 -14.08 24.83 3.06
N TYR A 93 -13.99 24.01 4.09
CA TYR A 93 -13.44 24.38 5.38
C TYR A 93 -11.92 24.35 5.34
N ARG A 94 -11.29 25.53 5.21
CA ARG A 94 -9.82 25.66 5.18
C ARG A 94 -9.28 26.15 6.51
N CYS A 95 -8.35 25.38 7.09
CA CYS A 95 -7.72 25.75 8.35
C CYS A 95 -6.67 26.84 8.11
N ALA A 96 -6.74 27.97 8.83
CA ALA A 96 -5.79 29.06 8.69
C ALA A 96 -4.36 28.68 9.14
N PHE A 97 -4.23 27.74 10.08
CA PHE A 97 -2.94 27.33 10.64
C PHE A 97 -2.26 26.22 9.82
N CYS A 98 -2.86 25.02 9.74
CA CYS A 98 -2.26 23.88 9.06
C CYS A 98 -2.58 23.79 7.55
N GLN A 99 -3.33 24.76 7.01
CA GLN A 99 -3.72 24.85 5.59
C GLN A 99 -4.44 23.62 5.03
N ALA A 100 -4.89 22.71 5.90
CA ALA A 100 -5.69 21.57 5.49
C ALA A 100 -7.08 22.05 5.07
N ALA A 101 -7.57 21.53 3.95
CA ALA A 101 -8.89 21.82 3.42
C ALA A 101 -9.78 20.59 3.61
N PHE A 102 -11.02 20.80 4.05
CA PHE A 102 -12.00 19.75 4.26
C PHE A 102 -13.31 20.12 3.56
N ASP A 103 -13.95 19.13 2.95
CA ASP A 103 -15.30 19.25 2.41
C ASP A 103 -16.34 19.26 3.56
N PRO A 104 -17.54 19.83 3.39
CA PRO A 104 -18.65 19.68 4.34
C PRO A 104 -19.01 18.24 4.70
N SER A 105 -18.65 17.25 3.87
CA SER A 105 -18.75 15.83 4.21
C SER A 105 -17.77 15.39 5.33
N GLY A 106 -16.73 16.18 5.61
CA GLY A 106 -15.62 15.86 6.49
C GLY A 106 -14.44 15.16 5.81
N ASP A 107 -14.48 15.04 4.48
CA ASP A 107 -13.38 14.49 3.68
C ASP A 107 -12.27 15.51 3.49
N PRO A 108 -10.99 15.08 3.36
CA PRO A 108 -9.94 15.95 2.86
C PRO A 108 -10.34 16.48 1.48
N HIS A 109 -10.31 17.79 1.30
CA HIS A 109 -10.53 18.40 0.00
C HIS A 109 -9.23 18.31 -0.79
N GLU A 110 -9.15 17.35 -1.70
CA GLU A 110 -8.13 17.32 -2.74
C GLU A 110 -8.51 18.39 -3.77
N ALA A 111 -7.62 19.34 -4.01
CA ALA A 111 -7.87 20.34 -5.05
C ALA A 111 -7.88 19.61 -6.40
N ASP A 112 -9.00 19.69 -7.13
CA ASP A 112 -9.07 19.20 -8.50
C ASP A 112 -8.01 19.92 -9.36
N GLU A 113 -6.86 19.28 -9.55
CA GLU A 113 -5.77 19.78 -10.40
C GLU A 113 -6.11 19.64 -11.90
N SER A 114 -7.32 19.18 -12.25
CA SER A 114 -7.73 18.90 -13.63
C SER A 114 -8.47 20.03 -14.35
N VAL A 115 -8.42 21.27 -13.87
CA VAL A 115 -8.87 22.43 -14.69
C VAL A 115 -7.70 22.92 -15.54
N THR A 116 -7.46 22.23 -16.66
CA THR A 116 -6.69 22.82 -17.76
C THR A 116 -7.45 24.08 -18.21
N PRO A 117 -6.84 25.28 -18.24
CA PRO A 117 -7.50 26.46 -18.76
C PRO A 117 -7.84 26.19 -20.22
N THR A 118 -9.12 26.12 -20.55
CA THR A 118 -9.58 26.10 -21.93
C THR A 118 -9.12 27.41 -22.57
N ALA A 119 -8.08 27.33 -23.41
CA ALA A 119 -7.61 28.48 -24.17
C ALA A 119 -8.79 29.06 -24.97
N PRO A 120 -9.02 30.38 -24.95
CA PRO A 120 -10.10 30.98 -25.71
C PRO A 120 -9.86 30.73 -27.20
N ASN A 121 -10.82 30.06 -27.83
CA ASN A 121 -10.83 29.75 -29.25
C ASN A 121 -11.05 31.05 -30.03
N LEU A 122 -9.96 31.69 -30.47
CA LEU A 122 -9.97 32.84 -31.38
C LEU A 122 -10.29 32.36 -32.81
N THR A 123 -11.56 32.08 -33.08
CA THR A 123 -12.08 31.92 -34.44
C THR A 123 -13.39 32.68 -34.59
N ALA A 124 -13.31 33.96 -34.93
CA ALA A 124 -14.37 34.66 -35.65
C ALA A 124 -13.86 36.03 -36.13
N ASN A 125 -14.13 36.30 -37.41
CA ASN A 125 -14.04 37.58 -38.10
C ASN A 125 -12.66 37.95 -38.65
N ASP A 126 -12.41 37.55 -39.89
CA ASP A 126 -12.17 38.51 -40.98
C ASP A 126 -12.56 37.86 -42.30
N ALA A 127 -13.84 37.98 -42.63
CA ALA A 127 -14.38 37.73 -43.97
C ALA A 127 -15.24 38.94 -44.34
N SER A 128 -14.62 39.91 -45.03
CA SER A 128 -15.27 40.90 -45.90
C SER A 128 -14.22 41.65 -46.69
#